data_AF-A0A9C8GPA4-F1
#
_entry.id   AF-A0A9C8GPA4-F1
#
_cell.length_a   1.000
_cell.length_b   1.000
_cell.length_c   1.000
_cell.angle_alpha   90.00
_cell.angle_beta   90.00
_cell.angle_gamma   90.00
#
_symmetry.space_group_name_H-M   'P 1'
#
loop_
_entity.id
_entity.type
_entity.pdbx_description
1 polymer ?
#
loop_
_entity_poly.entity_id
_entity_poly.type
_entity_poly.pdbx_seq_one_letter_code
_entity_poly.pdbx_strand_id
1 'polypeptide(L)'
;MIIFDYFVFLTRAERSDVTETWPISVRDPLPVVPVPLLPGDDDVPIDLAHAVRTIYDEARYDLSIDYDRPPEPPLTEKDAAWAQALLEESATPEA
;
A
#
# COMPACT_ATOMS: atom_id res chain seq x y z
N MET A 1 -5.37 5.47 -19.19
CA MET A 1 -4.29 4.47 -19.05
C MET A 1 -4.12 4.25 -17.56
N ILE A 2 -4.42 3.06 -17.04
CA ILE A 2 -4.15 2.74 -15.63
C ILE A 2 -2.66 2.42 -15.57
N ILE A 3 -1.92 3.15 -14.73
CA ILE A 3 -0.52 2.88 -14.42
C ILE A 3 -0.52 2.26 -13.03
N PHE A 4 0.25 1.20 -12.85
CA PHE A 4 0.42 0.53 -11.58
C PHE A 4 1.84 0.82 -11.07
N ASP A 5 1.93 1.23 -9.81
CA ASP A 5 3.16 1.70 -9.19
C ASP A 5 3.81 0.59 -8.36
N TYR A 6 2.97 -0.26 -7.76
CA TYR A 6 3.37 -1.36 -6.90
C TYR A 6 2.65 -2.65 -7.29
N PHE A 7 3.23 -3.78 -6.88
CA PHE A 7 2.66 -5.10 -7.11
C PHE A 7 2.85 -5.96 -5.86
N VAL A 8 1.82 -6.71 -5.51
CA VAL A 8 1.95 -7.85 -4.61
C VAL A 8 1.96 -9.12 -5.45
N PHE A 9 2.92 -10.01 -5.19
CA PHE A 9 3.04 -11.30 -5.83
C PHE A 9 2.88 -12.41 -4.81
N LEU A 10 2.08 -13.40 -5.16
CA LEU A 10 1.97 -14.65 -4.40
C LEU A 10 2.25 -15.83 -5.32
N THR A 11 3.38 -16.49 -5.08
CA THR A 11 3.70 -17.78 -5.71
C THR A 11 3.61 -18.85 -4.64
N ARG A 12 2.74 -19.84 -4.85
CA ARG A 12 2.51 -20.91 -3.87
C ARG A 12 3.54 -22.01 -4.08
N ALA A 13 4.11 -22.54 -2.99
CA ALA A 13 5.13 -23.59 -3.06
C ALA A 13 4.64 -24.85 -3.81
N GLU A 14 3.35 -25.21 -3.65
CA GLU A 14 2.74 -26.36 -4.34
C GLU A 14 2.39 -26.11 -5.81
N ARG A 15 2.36 -24.84 -6.24
CA ARG A 15 1.99 -24.42 -7.61
C ARG A 15 2.92 -23.32 -8.08
N SER A 16 4.21 -23.64 -8.18
CA SER A 16 5.25 -22.69 -8.54
C SER A 16 5.20 -22.22 -10.01
N ASP A 17 4.33 -22.81 -10.82
CA ASP A 17 4.04 -22.42 -12.19
C ASP A 17 3.00 -21.29 -12.31
N VAL A 18 2.32 -20.96 -11.21
CA VAL A 18 1.29 -19.91 -11.15
C VAL A 18 1.65 -18.86 -10.10
N THR A 19 1.55 -17.59 -10.49
CA THR A 19 1.71 -16.45 -9.60
C THR A 19 0.46 -15.59 -9.64
N GLU A 20 -0.18 -15.42 -8.49
CA GLU A 20 -1.26 -14.45 -8.32
C GLU A 20 -0.62 -13.07 -8.15
N THR A 21 -1.17 -12.07 -8.85
CA THR A 21 -0.62 -10.71 -8.88
C THR A 21 -1.71 -9.70 -8.58
N TRP A 22 -1.45 -8.79 -7.64
CA TRP A 22 -2.29 -7.63 -7.37
C TRP A 22 -1.53 -6.37 -7.79
N PRO A 23 -1.89 -5.76 -8.92
CA PRO A 23 -1.34 -4.48 -9.33
C PRO A 23 -2.00 -3.34 -8.53
N ILE A 24 -1.21 -2.38 -8.07
CA ILE A 24 -1.63 -1.33 -7.13
C ILE A 24 -1.12 0.01 -7.64
N SER A 25 -2.01 0.98 -7.82
CA SER A 25 -1.60 2.38 -7.94
C SER A 25 -1.43 3.00 -6.56
N VAL A 26 -0.60 4.03 -6.43
CA VAL A 26 -0.44 4.82 -5.20
C VAL A 26 -1.77 5.39 -4.65
N ARG A 27 -2.80 5.49 -5.49
CA ARG A 27 -4.14 5.97 -5.11
C ARG A 27 -5.09 4.86 -4.64
N ASP A 28 -4.75 3.61 -4.89
CA ASP A 28 -5.60 2.48 -4.55
C ASP A 28 -5.38 2.08 -3.09
N PRO A 29 -6.43 1.63 -2.37
CA PRO A 29 -6.21 0.94 -1.10
C PRO A 29 -5.39 -0.33 -1.32
N LEU A 30 -4.50 -0.66 -0.39
CA LEU A 30 -3.77 -1.93 -0.43
C LEU A 30 -4.75 -3.11 -0.35
N PRO A 31 -4.50 -4.19 -1.11
CA PRO A 31 -5.43 -5.32 -1.19
C PRO A 31 -5.42 -6.18 0.07
N VAL A 32 -6.51 -6.92 0.28
CA VAL A 32 -6.51 -8.09 1.16
C VAL A 32 -5.98 -9.27 0.35
N VAL A 33 -4.91 -9.89 0.81
CA VAL A 33 -4.26 -11.00 0.09
C VAL A 33 -4.38 -12.31 0.87
N PRO A 34 -4.61 -13.44 0.19
CA PRO A 34 -4.56 -14.74 0.83
C PRO A 34 -3.11 -15.11 1.13
N VAL A 35 -2.82 -15.54 2.35
CA VAL A 35 -1.50 -16.08 2.70
C VAL A 35 -1.64 -17.57 2.97
N PRO A 36 -0.98 -18.43 2.15
CA PRO A 36 -0.98 -19.86 2.38
C PRO A 36 -0.20 -20.19 3.65
N LEU A 37 -0.76 -21.13 4.42
CA LEU A 37 -0.10 -21.72 5.58
C LEU A 37 0.60 -23.02 5.17
N LEU A 38 0.48 -24.08 5.97
CA LEU A 38 1.04 -25.38 5.63
C LEU A 38 0.21 -26.07 4.54
N PRO A 39 0.80 -27.04 3.80
CA PRO A 39 0.07 -27.90 2.88
C PRO A 39 -1.22 -28.46 3.48
N GLY A 40 -2.35 -28.17 2.82
CA GLY A 40 -3.68 -28.64 3.23
C GLY A 40 -4.44 -27.70 4.17
N ASP A 41 -3.81 -26.64 4.68
CA ASP A 41 -4.51 -25.57 5.42
C ASP A 41 -5.17 -24.58 4.45
N ASP A 42 -6.29 -24.01 4.86
CA ASP A 42 -6.94 -22.91 4.15
C ASP A 42 -6.09 -21.64 4.24
N ASP A 43 -6.17 -20.81 3.20
CA ASP A 43 -5.53 -19.51 3.19
C ASP A 43 -6.11 -18.59 4.26
N VAL A 44 -5.23 -17.84 4.93
CA VAL A 44 -5.65 -16.79 5.85
C VAL A 44 -5.61 -15.45 5.15
N PRO A 45 -6.70 -14.67 5.13
CA PRO A 45 -6.70 -13.33 4.55
C PRO A 45 -5.88 -12.37 5.42
N ILE A 46 -4.94 -11.66 4.80
CA ILE A 46 -4.21 -10.55 5.43
C ILE A 46 -4.66 -9.24 4.79
N ASP A 47 -5.21 -8.35 5.61
CA ASP A 47 -5.51 -6.97 5.23
C ASP A 47 -4.23 -6.13 5.28
N LEU A 48 -3.59 -5.94 4.13
CA LEU A 48 -2.36 -5.16 4.02
C LEU A 48 -2.59 -3.67 4.33
N ALA A 49 -3.76 -3.12 4.00
CA ALA A 49 -4.08 -1.74 4.30
C ALA A 49 -4.18 -1.51 5.80
N HIS A 50 -4.81 -2.43 6.54
CA HIS A 50 -4.83 -2.39 8.00
C HIS A 50 -3.42 -2.55 8.58
N ALA A 51 -2.65 -3.56 8.14
CA ALA A 51 -1.32 -3.81 8.66
C ALA A 51 -0.37 -2.60 8.50
N VAL A 52 -0.34 -1.99 7.31
CA VAL A 52 0.51 -0.82 7.03
C VAL A 52 0.08 0.40 7.86
N ARG A 53 -1.23 0.67 7.99
CA ARG A 53 -1.73 1.77 8.85
C ARG A 53 -1.33 1.57 10.31
N THR A 54 -1.50 0.36 10.83
CA THR A 54 -1.09 0.04 12.20
C THR A 54 0.40 0.28 12.43
N ILE A 55 1.26 -0.14 11.50
CA ILE A 55 2.70 0.12 11.60
C ILE A 55 2.98 1.63 11.55
N TYR A 56 2.31 2.34 10.64
CA TYR A 56 2.47 3.79 10.48
C TYR A 56 2.13 4.56 11.76
N ASP A 57 1.00 4.21 12.38
CA ASP A 57 0.50 4.86 13.59
C ASP A 57 1.37 4.53 14.82
N GLU A 58 1.75 3.26 14.99
CA GLU A 58 2.57 2.81 16.12
C GLU A 58 4.00 3.36 16.04
N ALA A 59 4.58 3.44 14.83
CA ALA A 59 5.91 4.00 14.61
C ALA A 59 5.93 5.54 14.59
N ARG A 60 4.76 6.20 14.63
CA ARG A 60 4.61 7.65 14.53
C ARG A 60 5.32 8.24 13.32
N TYR A 61 5.11 7.63 12.15
CA TYR A 61 5.78 8.08 10.94
C TYR A 61 5.39 9.50 10.54
N ASP A 62 4.22 9.98 10.96
CA ASP A 62 3.79 11.38 10.88
C ASP A 62 4.80 12.37 11.48
N LEU A 63 5.57 11.96 12.49
CA LEU A 63 6.58 12.81 13.15
C LEU A 63 7.97 12.68 12.52
N SER A 64 8.21 11.66 11.70
CA SER A 64 9.52 11.34 11.15
C SER A 64 9.67 11.61 9.65
N ILE A 65 8.54 11.61 8.93
CA ILE A 65 8.50 11.87 7.50
C ILE A 65 8.31 13.37 7.29
N ASP A 66 9.24 13.97 6.55
CA ASP A 66 9.18 15.38 6.16
C ASP A 66 8.31 15.53 4.91
N TYR A 67 7.02 15.82 5.11
CA TYR A 67 6.03 15.98 4.04
C TYR A 67 6.19 17.27 3.22
N ASP A 68 7.07 18.20 3.63
CA ASP A 68 7.42 19.37 2.83
C ASP A 68 8.43 19.04 1.72
N ARG A 69 8.94 17.80 1.70
CA ARG A 69 9.85 17.31 0.66
C ARG A 69 9.13 16.43 -0.36
N PRO A 70 9.61 16.42 -1.62
CA PRO A 70 9.09 15.47 -2.59
C PRO A 70 9.32 14.03 -2.10
N PRO A 71 8.35 13.11 -2.34
CA PRO A 71 8.49 11.72 -1.96
C PRO A 71 9.58 11.02 -2.77
N GLU A 72 10.15 9.97 -2.17
CA GLU A 72 11.09 9.05 -2.83
C GLU A 72 10.49 7.64 -2.88
N PRO A 73 10.33 7.01 -4.06
CA PRO A 73 10.59 7.55 -5.41
C PRO A 73 9.64 8.70 -5.80
N PRO A 74 10.02 9.57 -6.75
CA PRO A 74 9.18 10.69 -7.16
C PRO A 74 7.88 10.22 -7.80
N LEU A 75 6.78 10.86 -7.41
CA LEU A 75 5.46 10.65 -8.00
C LEU A 75 5.36 11.27 -9.40
N THR A 76 4.45 10.76 -10.23
CA THR A 76 4.08 11.44 -11.48
C THR A 76 3.43 12.79 -11.17
N GLU A 77 3.46 13.75 -12.10
CA GLU A 77 2.84 15.07 -11.90
C GLU A 77 1.39 14.99 -11.43
N LYS A 78 0.63 14.02 -11.97
CA LYS A 78 -0.78 13.83 -11.59
C LYS A 78 -0.95 13.28 -10.19
N ASP A 79 -0.05 12.40 -9.76
CA ASP A 79 -0.09 11.78 -8.44
C ASP A 79 0.46 12.74 -7.38
N ALA A 80 1.47 13.54 -7.71
CA ALA A 80 1.98 14.61 -6.87
C ALA A 80 0.89 15.65 -6.57
N ALA A 81 0.14 16.09 -7.58
CA ALA A 81 -0.98 17.03 -7.39
C ALA A 81 -2.10 16.43 -6.52
N TRP A 82 -2.36 15.13 -6.65
CA TRP A 82 -3.33 14.42 -5.80
C TRP A 82 -2.84 14.31 -4.34
N ALA A 83 -1.57 13.93 -4.13
CA ALA A 83 -0.98 13.82 -2.80
C ALA A 83 -0.95 15.18 -2.08
N GLN A 84 -0.62 16.26 -2.79
CA GLN A 84 -0.64 17.62 -2.25
C GLN A 84 -2.04 18.02 -1.74
N ALA A 85 -3.09 17.70 -2.49
CA ALA A 85 -4.46 17.98 -2.07
C ALA A 85 -4.84 17.23 -0.78
N LEU A 86 -4.35 15.99 -0.59
CA LEU A 86 -4.56 15.24 0.65
C LEU A 86 -3.82 15.86 1.84
N LEU A 87 -2.59 16.35 1.64
CA LEU A 87 -1.84 17.03 2.69
C LEU A 87 -2.55 18.31 3.14
N GLU A 88 -3.08 19.10 2.20
CA GLU A 88 -3.86 20.30 2.50
C GLU A 88 -5.15 20.01 3.28
N GLU A 89 -5.84 18.92 2.93
CA GLU A 89 -7.03 18.45 3.66
C GLU A 89 -6.66 18.03 5.09
N SER A 90 -5.56 17.28 5.27
CA SER A 90 -5.10 16.81 6.58
C SER A 90 -4.53 17.92 7.49
N ALA A 91 -4.02 19.02 6.90
CA ALA A 91 -3.49 20.16 7.62
C ALA A 91 -4.58 21.12 8.12
N THR A 92 -5.82 20.96 7.65
CA THR A 92 -6.95 21.74 8.16
C THR A 92 -7.31 21.21 9.55
N PRO A 93 -7.20 22.00 10.63
CA PRO A 93 -7.59 21.54 11.95
C PRO A 93 -9.08 21.20 11.92
N GLU A 94 -9.41 19.99 12.37
CA GLU A 94 -10.78 19.59 12.69
C GLU A 94 -11.37 20.66 13.61
N ALA A 95 -12.35 21.42 13.11
CA ALA A 95 -12.99 22.54 13.80
C ALA A 95 -14.02 22.07 14.83
#